data_AF-A0A7X7BZN5-F1
#
_entry.id   AF-A0A7X7BZN5-F1
#
_cell.length_a   1.000
_cell.length_b   1.000
_cell.length_c   1.000
_cell.angle_alpha   90.00
_cell.angle_beta   90.00
_cell.angle_gamma   90.00
#
_symmetry.space_group_name_H-M   'P 1'
#
loop_
_entity.id
_entity.type
_entity.pdbx_description
1 polymer ?
#
loop_
_entity_poly.entity_id
_entity_poly.type
_entity_poly.pdbx_seq_one_letter_code
_entity_poly.pdbx_strand_id
1 'polypeptide(L)'
;MKLTTPVEIKALSKRFESNVKIAAIGSCFADEIGELLIESGFDVSLNPFGVLYNPASIAAAVERLTSGKKFLASDVIFSKPLGRYNSFSHHTSFSRPSAEEFLDNANAVLDQAGNAFRQADICLITLGTAWVFRNIASGQIVANCNKVAGNEFTRERLSVEAVISLLSNMVSEHSQKQWIFTVSPIRHFADGANGNAVSKATLLLAIDNIVSHFPNAHYFPAFEIIMDELRDYRFYSEDMTHPSSQALEYIFSKFVEYAFSKAAIIKVDAARNAYRQGQHHQIFK
;
A
#
# COMPACT_ATOMS: atom_id res chain seq x y z
N MET A 1 -18.80 -28.42 -17.03
CA MET A 1 -18.22 -27.15 -17.51
C MET A 1 -17.56 -26.45 -16.33
N LYS A 2 -16.26 -26.14 -16.39
CA LYS A 2 -15.56 -25.37 -15.36
C LYS A 2 -15.77 -23.88 -15.67
N LEU A 3 -16.51 -23.17 -14.82
CA LEU A 3 -16.94 -21.78 -15.04
C LEU A 3 -16.00 -20.74 -14.43
N THR A 4 -15.08 -21.16 -13.57
CA THR A 4 -14.11 -20.30 -12.90
C THR A 4 -12.74 -20.96 -12.91
N THR A 5 -11.69 -20.15 -12.94
CA THR A 5 -10.30 -20.58 -12.76
C THR A 5 -9.77 -19.91 -11.50
N PRO A 6 -9.96 -20.54 -10.34
CA PRO A 6 -9.50 -19.95 -9.08
C PRO A 6 -7.99 -19.78 -9.09
N VAL A 7 -7.51 -18.65 -8.57
CA VAL A 7 -6.08 -18.45 -8.33
C VAL A 7 -5.67 -19.37 -7.18
N GLU A 8 -4.63 -20.19 -7.40
CA GLU A 8 -4.10 -21.06 -6.35
C GLU A 8 -3.28 -20.24 -5.35
N ILE A 9 -3.80 -20.12 -4.13
CA ILE A 9 -3.15 -19.37 -3.06
C ILE A 9 -2.69 -20.35 -2.00
N LYS A 10 -1.38 -20.56 -1.92
CA LYS A 10 -0.79 -21.36 -0.85
C LYS A 10 -0.71 -20.51 0.42
N ALA A 11 -1.50 -20.87 1.42
CA ALA A 11 -1.45 -20.21 2.73
C ALA A 11 -0.03 -20.25 3.32
N LEU A 12 0.28 -19.24 4.14
CA LEU A 12 1.57 -19.16 4.81
C LEU A 12 1.82 -20.43 5.65
N SER A 13 3.07 -20.92 5.63
CA SER A 13 3.46 -22.09 6.42
C SER A 13 3.27 -21.85 7.91
N LYS A 14 3.57 -20.63 8.36
CA LYS A 14 3.25 -20.12 9.70
C LYS A 14 2.29 -18.95 9.56
N ARG A 15 1.02 -19.19 9.91
CA ARG A 15 -0.01 -18.14 9.91
C ARG A 15 0.01 -17.34 11.20
N PHE A 16 -0.46 -16.11 11.10
CA PHE A 16 -0.51 -15.15 12.19
C PHE A 16 -1.74 -15.33 13.06
N GLU A 17 -1.61 -14.96 14.33
CA GLU A 17 -2.74 -14.86 15.25
C GLU A 17 -3.35 -13.45 15.20
N SER A 18 -4.51 -13.26 15.84
CA SER A 18 -5.26 -12.01 15.74
C SER A 18 -4.64 -10.80 16.47
N ASN A 19 -3.59 -11.01 17.29
CA ASN A 19 -2.99 -9.98 18.14
C ASN A 19 -1.72 -9.35 17.52
N VAL A 20 -1.43 -9.67 16.26
CA VAL A 20 -0.30 -9.09 15.54
C VAL A 20 -0.54 -7.62 15.20
N LYS A 21 0.54 -6.87 15.11
CA LYS A 21 0.56 -5.48 14.66
C LYS A 21 0.97 -5.40 13.21
N ILE A 22 0.23 -4.61 12.43
CA ILE A 22 0.39 -4.52 10.97
C ILE A 22 0.78 -3.10 10.59
N ALA A 23 1.85 -2.94 9.82
CA ALA A 23 2.14 -1.73 9.08
C ALA A 23 1.74 -1.96 7.61
N ALA A 24 0.73 -1.25 7.11
CA ALA A 24 0.26 -1.35 5.74
C ALA A 24 0.65 -0.09 4.96
N ILE A 25 1.44 -0.25 3.89
CA ILE A 25 1.96 0.86 3.10
C ILE A 25 1.81 0.53 1.61
N GLY A 26 1.24 1.44 0.82
CA GLY A 26 1.15 1.24 -0.62
C GLY A 26 0.07 2.07 -1.32
N SER A 27 -0.37 1.53 -2.47
CA SER A 27 -1.39 2.15 -3.33
C SER A 27 -2.74 2.35 -2.62
N CYS A 28 -3.74 2.98 -3.25
CA CYS A 28 -5.10 3.07 -2.73
C CYS A 28 -5.73 1.70 -2.41
N PHE A 29 -5.34 0.63 -3.11
CA PHE A 29 -5.73 -0.73 -2.74
C PHE A 29 -5.23 -1.16 -1.34
N ALA A 30 -4.11 -0.58 -0.89
CA ALA A 30 -3.62 -0.78 0.48
C ALA A 30 -4.57 -0.14 1.51
N ASP A 31 -5.16 1.02 1.19
CA ASP A 31 -6.16 1.66 2.05
C ASP A 31 -7.40 0.77 2.17
N GLU A 32 -7.94 0.30 1.05
CA GLU A 32 -9.13 -0.59 1.04
C GLU A 32 -8.92 -1.85 1.90
N ILE A 33 -7.80 -2.56 1.71
CA ILE A 33 -7.50 -3.77 2.49
C ILE A 33 -7.14 -3.42 3.95
N GLY A 34 -6.45 -2.31 4.17
CA GLY A 34 -6.08 -1.82 5.50
C GLY A 34 -7.28 -1.44 6.34
N GLU A 35 -8.26 -0.76 5.76
CA GLU A 35 -9.53 -0.42 6.39
C GLU A 35 -10.30 -1.69 6.75
N LEU A 36 -10.39 -2.67 5.86
CA LEU A 36 -11.01 -3.96 6.17
C LEU A 36 -10.29 -4.72 7.30
N LEU A 37 -8.96 -4.59 7.43
CA LEU A 37 -8.22 -5.12 8.58
C LEU A 37 -8.57 -4.38 9.88
N ILE A 38 -8.68 -3.06 9.85
CA ILE A 38 -9.09 -2.23 11.00
C ILE A 38 -10.51 -2.60 11.45
N GLU A 39 -11.47 -2.69 10.51
CA GLU A 39 -12.84 -3.13 10.77
C GLU A 39 -12.92 -4.55 11.34
N SER A 40 -11.92 -5.37 11.04
CA SER A 40 -11.77 -6.74 11.55
C SER A 40 -11.08 -6.82 12.92
N GLY A 41 -10.75 -5.67 13.53
CA GLY A 41 -10.19 -5.57 14.88
C GLY A 41 -8.67 -5.74 14.96
N PHE A 42 -7.94 -5.65 13.84
CA PHE A 42 -6.47 -5.65 13.85
C PHE A 42 -5.91 -4.28 14.23
N ASP A 43 -4.72 -4.27 14.85
CA ASP A 43 -3.93 -3.06 15.09
C ASP A 43 -3.12 -2.74 13.83
N VAL A 44 -3.56 -1.73 13.08
CA VAL A 44 -2.99 -1.37 11.77
C VAL A 44 -2.53 0.10 11.75
N SER A 45 -1.25 0.30 11.40
CA SER A 45 -0.75 1.59 10.95
C SER A 45 -0.84 1.64 9.42
N LEU A 46 -1.81 2.40 8.92
CA LEU A 46 -2.16 2.46 7.50
C LEU A 46 -1.61 3.74 6.85
N ASN A 47 -0.83 3.58 5.78
CA ASN A 47 -0.37 4.64 4.87
C ASN A 47 -0.02 5.95 5.59
N PRO A 48 1.00 5.96 6.46
CA PRO A 48 1.27 7.09 7.34
C PRO A 48 1.69 8.38 6.63
N PHE A 49 2.08 8.33 5.35
CA PHE A 49 2.32 9.51 4.51
C PHE A 49 1.28 9.66 3.39
N GLY A 50 0.16 8.97 3.52
CA GLY A 50 -0.85 8.74 2.50
C GLY A 50 -0.40 7.72 1.45
N VAL A 51 -1.17 7.60 0.38
CA VAL A 51 -0.98 6.58 -0.67
C VAL A 51 0.37 6.74 -1.37
N LEU A 52 1.12 5.64 -1.44
CA LEU A 52 2.42 5.54 -2.12
C LEU A 52 2.39 4.41 -3.15
N TYR A 53 2.62 4.72 -4.43
CA TYR A 53 2.42 3.72 -5.49
C TYR A 53 3.69 2.96 -5.89
N ASN A 54 4.87 3.58 -5.80
CA ASN A 54 6.08 3.02 -6.38
C ASN A 54 7.09 2.54 -5.31
N PRO A 55 7.96 1.57 -5.64
CA PRO A 55 8.93 1.01 -4.70
C PRO A 55 9.86 2.04 -4.07
N ALA A 56 10.32 3.04 -4.83
CA ALA A 56 11.29 4.03 -4.34
C ALA A 56 10.67 4.95 -3.27
N SER A 57 9.44 5.41 -3.48
CA SER A 57 8.72 6.23 -2.50
C SER A 57 8.39 5.43 -1.23
N ILE A 58 8.03 4.14 -1.37
CA ILE A 58 7.77 3.28 -0.21
C ILE A 58 9.05 3.02 0.58
N ALA A 59 10.17 2.73 -0.10
CA ALA A 59 11.46 2.53 0.57
C ALA A 59 11.90 3.80 1.32
N ALA A 60 11.78 4.98 0.71
CA ALA A 60 12.08 6.25 1.37
C ALA A 60 11.16 6.53 2.58
N ALA A 61 9.88 6.12 2.50
CA ALA A 61 8.95 6.23 3.61
C ALA A 61 9.38 5.32 4.78
N VAL A 62 9.72 4.06 4.51
CA VAL A 62 10.21 3.12 5.52
C VAL A 62 11.52 3.59 6.14
N GLU A 63 12.48 4.07 5.36
CA GLU A 63 13.73 4.65 5.86
C GLU A 63 13.44 5.82 6.82
N ARG A 64 12.46 6.67 6.50
CA ARG A 64 12.09 7.80 7.35
C ARG A 64 11.38 7.37 8.63
N LEU A 65 10.48 6.38 8.57
CA LEU A 65 9.83 5.79 9.74
C LEU A 65 10.85 5.15 10.70
N THR A 66 11.86 4.49 10.15
CA THR A 66 12.93 3.84 10.90
C THR A 66 13.89 4.85 11.52
N SER A 67 14.38 5.80 10.73
CA SER A 67 15.36 6.80 11.19
C SER A 67 14.76 7.87 12.10
N GLY A 68 13.44 8.12 12.02
CA GLY A 68 12.79 9.22 12.72
C GLY A 68 13.22 10.61 12.23
N LYS A 69 13.85 10.70 11.05
CA LYS A 69 14.30 11.98 10.49
C LYS A 69 13.11 12.90 10.24
N LYS A 70 13.04 13.98 11.03
CA LYS A 70 11.98 14.99 10.96
C LYS A 70 11.92 15.68 9.60
N PHE A 71 10.71 16.02 9.19
CA PHE A 71 10.45 16.96 8.11
C PHE A 71 10.79 18.38 8.58
N LEU A 72 11.51 19.11 7.74
CA LEU A 72 11.98 20.47 7.99
C LEU A 72 11.31 21.45 7.02
N ALA A 73 11.48 22.74 7.25
CA ALA A 73 11.01 23.78 6.34
C ALA A 73 11.49 23.58 4.89
N SER A 74 12.67 22.97 4.69
CA SER A 74 13.21 22.63 3.37
C SER A 74 12.45 21.50 2.65
N ASP A 75 11.69 20.68 3.37
CA ASP A 75 10.84 19.64 2.77
C ASP A 75 9.47 20.20 2.33
N VAL A 76 9.11 21.42 2.76
CA VAL A 76 7.80 22.01 2.49
C VAL A 76 7.74 22.55 1.08
N ILE A 77 6.68 22.16 0.36
CA ILE A 77 6.33 22.68 -0.95
C ILE A 77 4.98 23.38 -0.88
N PHE A 78 4.80 24.40 -1.72
CA PHE A 78 3.50 25.03 -1.91
C PHE A 78 2.91 24.61 -3.26
N SER A 79 1.79 23.90 -3.22
CA SER A 79 1.05 23.55 -4.43
C SER A 79 0.17 24.73 -4.83
N LYS A 80 0.62 25.53 -5.81
CA LYS A 80 -0.15 26.69 -6.31
C LYS A 80 -1.58 26.32 -6.74
N PRO A 81 -1.82 25.21 -7.48
CA PRO A 81 -3.18 24.86 -7.89
C PRO A 81 -4.09 24.41 -6.74
N LEU A 82 -3.52 23.92 -5.63
CA LEU A 82 -4.29 23.54 -4.45
C LEU A 82 -4.41 24.68 -3.44
N GLY A 83 -3.54 25.71 -3.51
CA GLY A 83 -3.45 26.76 -2.50
C GLY A 83 -3.05 26.24 -1.12
N ARG A 84 -2.28 25.15 -1.05
CA ARG A 84 -1.94 24.43 0.20
C ARG A 84 -0.49 24.00 0.24
N TYR A 85 0.00 23.76 1.46
CA TYR A 85 1.36 23.30 1.77
C TYR A 85 1.40 21.79 1.95
N ASN A 86 2.44 21.16 1.43
CA ASN A 86 2.68 19.72 1.55
C ASN A 86 4.19 19.42 1.45
N SER A 87 4.59 18.18 1.14
CA SER A 87 5.94 17.82 0.69
C SER A 87 5.86 16.80 -0.45
N PHE A 88 6.97 16.61 -1.15
CA PHE A 88 7.07 15.57 -2.17
C PHE A 88 7.07 14.13 -1.63
N SER A 89 7.18 13.94 -0.30
CA SER A 89 7.12 12.63 0.35
C SER A 89 5.72 12.19 0.72
N HIS A 90 4.71 13.07 0.57
CA HIS A 90 3.36 12.81 1.04
C HIS A 90 2.32 12.90 -0.08
N HIS A 91 1.23 12.15 0.09
CA HIS A 91 0.04 12.25 -0.75
C HIS A 91 -0.65 13.62 -0.57
N THR A 92 -1.48 14.02 -1.53
CA THR A 92 -2.20 15.31 -1.49
C THR A 92 -3.15 15.44 -0.29
N SER A 93 -3.60 14.33 0.30
CA SER A 93 -4.41 14.30 1.54
C SER A 93 -3.71 14.89 2.76
N PHE A 94 -2.37 14.96 2.74
CA PHE A 94 -1.58 15.60 3.80
C PHE A 94 -1.53 17.12 3.70
N SER A 95 -2.06 17.72 2.64
CA SER A 95 -1.91 19.16 2.42
C SER A 95 -2.58 19.97 3.53
N ARG A 96 -1.95 21.04 4.01
CA ARG A 96 -2.47 21.95 5.04
C ARG A 96 -2.52 23.41 4.58
N PRO A 97 -3.34 24.27 5.21
CA PRO A 97 -3.42 25.70 4.92
C PRO A 97 -2.12 26.49 5.15
N SER A 98 -1.25 26.06 6.08
CA SER A 98 0.03 26.70 6.36
C SER A 98 1.20 25.70 6.39
N ALA A 99 2.42 26.20 6.20
CA ALA A 99 3.64 25.41 6.28
C ALA A 99 3.89 24.86 7.70
N GLU A 100 3.59 25.65 8.72
CA GLU A 100 3.70 25.27 10.14
C GLU A 100 2.73 24.13 10.46
N GLU A 101 1.46 24.27 10.12
CA GLU A 101 0.44 23.23 10.34
C GLU A 101 0.77 21.94 9.58
N PHE A 102 1.31 22.05 8.37
CA PHE A 102 1.82 20.89 7.64
C PHE A 102 2.94 20.19 8.39
N LEU A 103 3.97 20.94 8.83
CA LEU A 103 5.13 20.36 9.50
C LEU A 103 4.77 19.73 10.84
N ASP A 104 3.93 20.39 11.64
CA ASP A 104 3.46 19.87 12.92
C ASP A 104 2.71 18.56 12.72
N ASN A 105 1.76 18.53 11.78
CA ASN A 105 1.01 17.32 11.45
C ASN A 105 1.94 16.21 10.92
N ALA A 106 2.80 16.51 9.94
CA ALA A 106 3.68 15.53 9.33
C ALA A 106 4.64 14.90 10.35
N ASN A 107 5.21 15.72 11.25
CA ASN A 107 6.15 15.25 12.26
C ASN A 107 5.46 14.51 13.42
N ALA A 108 4.23 14.88 13.78
CA ALA A 108 3.43 14.14 14.76
C ALA A 108 3.05 12.75 14.22
N VAL A 109 2.59 12.67 12.96
CA VAL A 109 2.28 11.39 12.31
C VAL A 109 3.54 10.54 12.16
N LEU A 110 4.68 11.13 11.78
CA LEU A 110 5.96 10.43 11.69
C LEU A 110 6.34 9.76 13.02
N ASP A 111 6.16 10.43 14.16
CA ASP A 111 6.50 9.86 15.47
C ASP A 111 5.59 8.68 15.82
N GLN A 112 4.28 8.85 15.63
CA GLN A 112 3.30 7.80 15.88
C GLN A 112 3.54 6.59 14.98
N ALA A 113 3.67 6.83 13.67
CA ALA A 113 3.85 5.79 12.68
C ALA A 113 5.23 5.13 12.78
N GLY A 114 6.28 5.86 13.12
CA GLY A 114 7.61 5.30 13.37
C GLY A 114 7.59 4.33 14.56
N ASN A 115 6.87 4.68 15.64
CA ASN A 115 6.65 3.77 16.76
C ASN A 115 5.85 2.52 16.35
N ALA A 116 4.75 2.71 15.62
CA ALA A 116 3.93 1.60 15.13
C ALA A 116 4.72 0.67 14.20
N PHE A 117 5.48 1.23 13.25
CA PHE A 117 6.34 0.47 12.34
C PHE A 117 7.38 -0.34 13.10
N ARG A 118 8.05 0.24 14.11
CA ARG A 118 9.01 -0.51 14.96
C ARG A 118 8.36 -1.71 15.63
N GLN A 119 7.16 -1.55 16.16
CA GLN A 119 6.40 -2.60 16.85
C GLN A 119 5.67 -3.59 15.92
N ALA A 120 5.55 -3.28 14.63
CA ALA A 120 4.84 -4.13 13.68
C ALA A 120 5.49 -5.51 13.54
N ASP A 121 4.67 -6.55 13.58
CA ASP A 121 5.04 -7.92 13.27
C ASP A 121 5.02 -8.16 11.75
N ILE A 122 4.06 -7.52 11.07
CA ILE A 122 3.79 -7.67 9.64
C ILE A 122 3.95 -6.31 8.94
N CYS A 123 4.68 -6.30 7.83
CA CYS A 123 4.70 -5.20 6.86
C CYS A 123 3.97 -5.65 5.59
N LEU A 124 2.76 -5.11 5.36
CA LEU A 124 1.97 -5.33 4.16
C LEU A 124 2.28 -4.24 3.14
N ILE A 125 2.96 -4.59 2.05
CA ILE A 125 3.43 -3.66 1.03
C ILE A 125 2.68 -3.87 -0.28
N THR A 126 1.88 -2.88 -0.68
CA THR A 126 1.09 -2.92 -1.90
C THR A 126 1.68 -2.02 -2.99
N LEU A 127 2.35 -2.62 -3.98
CA LEU A 127 3.00 -1.89 -5.06
C LEU A 127 2.00 -1.58 -6.20
N GLY A 128 1.88 -0.29 -6.55
CA GLY A 128 0.99 0.20 -7.59
C GLY A 128 1.64 0.27 -8.98
N THR A 129 2.88 0.75 -9.07
CA THR A 129 3.55 0.99 -10.37
C THR A 129 5.07 1.01 -10.24
N ALA A 130 5.79 0.59 -11.28
CA ALA A 130 7.23 0.76 -11.40
C ALA A 130 7.62 2.15 -11.95
N TRP A 131 6.66 2.99 -12.32
CA TRP A 131 6.92 4.36 -12.75
C TRP A 131 7.19 5.28 -11.56
N VAL A 132 8.20 6.13 -11.70
CA VAL A 132 8.55 7.17 -10.75
C VAL A 132 8.56 8.53 -11.43
N PHE A 133 8.34 9.56 -10.62
CA PHE A 133 8.60 10.94 -11.01
C PHE A 133 9.80 11.44 -10.21
N ARG A 134 10.71 12.14 -10.89
CA ARG A 134 11.89 12.72 -10.28
C ARG A 134 11.83 14.23 -10.45
N ASN A 135 11.88 14.96 -9.35
CA ASN A 135 11.97 16.41 -9.40
C ASN A 135 13.31 16.82 -10.02
N ILE A 136 13.29 17.66 -11.04
CA ILE A 136 14.49 18.04 -11.81
C ILE A 136 15.46 18.85 -10.95
N ALA A 137 14.93 19.75 -10.11
CA ALA A 137 15.76 20.66 -9.33
C ALA A 137 16.48 19.94 -8.17
N SER A 138 15.79 19.06 -7.43
CA SER A 138 16.38 18.33 -6.31
C SER A 138 17.00 16.97 -6.70
N GLY A 139 16.66 16.45 -7.88
CA GLY A 139 17.02 15.10 -8.30
C GLY A 139 16.31 13.98 -7.54
N GLN A 140 15.40 14.31 -6.60
CA GLN A 140 14.73 13.34 -5.75
C GLN A 140 13.56 12.68 -6.46
N ILE A 141 13.39 11.36 -6.25
CA ILE A 141 12.15 10.67 -6.59
C ILE A 141 11.07 11.13 -5.61
N VAL A 142 9.90 11.48 -6.14
CA VAL A 142 8.78 12.00 -5.35
C VAL A 142 7.66 10.96 -5.21
N ALA A 143 7.03 10.94 -4.04
CA ALA A 143 5.82 10.15 -3.78
C ALA A 143 4.62 10.68 -4.56
N ASN A 144 4.50 12.01 -4.62
CA ASN A 144 3.41 12.69 -5.30
C ASN A 144 3.89 14.03 -5.84
N CYS A 145 3.56 14.35 -7.09
CA CYS A 145 3.88 15.66 -7.68
C CYS A 145 3.03 16.79 -7.09
N ASN A 146 2.00 16.49 -6.28
CA ASN A 146 1.16 17.44 -5.55
C ASN A 146 0.52 18.52 -6.46
N LYS A 147 0.16 18.14 -7.70
CA LYS A 147 -0.33 19.05 -8.74
C LYS A 147 0.62 20.21 -9.08
N VAL A 148 1.90 20.13 -8.71
CA VAL A 148 2.94 21.03 -9.22
C VAL A 148 3.10 20.82 -10.72
N ALA A 149 3.62 21.84 -11.44
CA ALA A 149 3.71 21.81 -12.88
C ALA A 149 4.53 20.61 -13.38
N GLY A 150 3.99 19.86 -14.35
CA GLY A 150 4.57 18.60 -14.80
C GLY A 150 5.97 18.74 -15.42
N ASN A 151 6.31 19.92 -15.94
CA ASN A 151 7.63 20.22 -16.50
C ASN A 151 8.74 20.34 -15.43
N GLU A 152 8.40 20.31 -14.14
CA GLU A 152 9.36 20.24 -13.04
C GLU A 152 9.82 18.80 -12.74
N PHE A 153 9.25 17.81 -13.43
CA PHE A 153 9.53 16.40 -13.20
C PHE A 153 9.93 15.67 -14.47
N THR A 154 10.90 14.78 -14.34
CA THR A 154 11.10 13.70 -15.31
C THR A 154 10.35 12.47 -14.86
N ARG A 155 9.92 11.66 -15.82
CA ARG A 155 9.21 10.41 -15.57
C ARG A 155 10.02 9.27 -16.14
N GLU A 156 10.29 8.27 -15.33
CA GLU A 156 11.07 7.09 -15.72
C GLU A 156 10.48 5.84 -15.08
N ARG A 157 10.70 4.69 -15.70
CA ARG A 157 10.31 3.39 -15.15
C ARG A 157 11.54 2.76 -14.51
N LEU A 158 11.41 2.34 -13.26
CA LEU A 158 12.45 1.57 -12.58
C LEU A 158 12.71 0.27 -13.33
N SER A 159 13.97 -0.17 -13.38
CA SER A 159 14.31 -1.52 -13.84
C SER A 159 13.95 -2.56 -12.78
N VAL A 160 13.89 -3.82 -13.16
CA VAL A 160 13.65 -4.93 -12.21
C VAL A 160 14.72 -4.93 -11.12
N GLU A 161 15.99 -4.75 -11.49
CA GLU A 161 17.15 -4.72 -10.58
C GLU A 161 17.07 -3.55 -9.59
N ALA A 162 16.61 -2.38 -10.05
CA ALA A 162 16.40 -1.23 -9.17
C ALA A 162 15.32 -1.51 -8.12
N VAL A 163 14.22 -2.17 -8.51
CA VAL A 163 13.16 -2.57 -7.57
C VAL A 163 13.67 -3.64 -6.61
N ILE A 164 14.39 -4.66 -7.10
CA ILE A 164 15.01 -5.69 -6.25
C ILE A 164 15.92 -5.05 -5.20
N SER A 165 16.79 -4.12 -5.59
CA SER A 165 17.70 -3.44 -4.67
C SER A 165 16.95 -2.70 -3.56
N LEU A 166 15.94 -1.90 -3.93
CA LEU A 166 15.12 -1.15 -2.97
C LEU A 166 14.39 -2.08 -1.97
N LEU A 167 13.74 -3.13 -2.48
CA LEU A 167 12.98 -4.05 -1.63
C LEU A 167 13.91 -4.94 -0.79
N SER A 168 15.04 -5.39 -1.34
CA SER A 168 16.03 -6.20 -0.60
C SER A 168 16.60 -5.45 0.59
N ASN A 169 16.99 -4.17 0.39
CA ASN A 169 17.50 -3.34 1.48
C ASN A 169 16.46 -3.22 2.59
N MET A 170 15.22 -2.86 2.23
CA MET A 170 14.11 -2.74 3.17
C MET A 170 13.83 -4.03 3.96
N VAL A 171 13.85 -5.20 3.31
CA VAL A 171 13.63 -6.49 3.98
C VAL A 171 14.83 -6.86 4.86
N SER A 172 16.06 -6.65 4.39
CA SER A 172 17.29 -7.02 5.09
C SER A 172 17.52 -6.20 6.37
N GLU A 173 17.25 -4.89 6.34
CA GLU A 173 17.37 -3.98 7.50
C GLU A 173 16.32 -4.25 8.59
N HIS A 174 15.29 -5.03 8.25
CA HIS A 174 14.14 -5.31 9.09
C HIS A 174 13.80 -6.81 9.09
N SER A 175 14.83 -7.65 9.17
CA SER A 175 14.74 -9.11 9.11
C SER A 175 13.88 -9.75 10.23
N GLN A 176 13.63 -9.03 11.32
CA GLN A 176 12.74 -9.46 12.40
C GLN A 176 11.25 -9.41 12.02
N LYS A 177 10.88 -8.68 10.95
CA LYS A 177 9.49 -8.51 10.51
C LYS A 177 9.13 -9.53 9.44
N GLN A 178 7.84 -9.82 9.31
CA GLN A 178 7.30 -10.58 8.19
C GLN A 178 6.80 -9.61 7.11
N TRP A 179 7.25 -9.80 5.88
CA TRP A 179 6.93 -8.95 4.74
C TRP A 179 5.93 -9.67 3.85
N ILE A 180 4.77 -9.06 3.61
CA ILE A 180 3.82 -9.54 2.62
C ILE A 180 3.74 -8.50 1.52
N PHE A 181 4.26 -8.86 0.35
CA PHE A 181 4.15 -8.04 -0.85
C PHE A 181 2.90 -8.43 -1.63
N THR A 182 2.26 -7.43 -2.23
CA THR A 182 1.21 -7.64 -3.22
C THR A 182 1.33 -6.58 -4.30
N VAL A 183 0.94 -6.93 -5.52
CA VAL A 183 0.78 -5.96 -6.61
C VAL A 183 -0.67 -5.49 -6.61
N SER A 184 -0.88 -4.18 -6.67
CA SER A 184 -2.22 -3.60 -6.71
C SER A 184 -2.96 -4.07 -7.97
N PRO A 185 -4.22 -4.55 -7.85
CA PRO A 185 -5.03 -4.94 -9.01
C PRO A 185 -5.50 -3.74 -9.86
N ILE A 186 -5.39 -2.53 -9.33
CA ILE A 186 -5.87 -1.31 -10.00
C ILE A 186 -5.05 -1.06 -11.27
N ARG A 187 -5.76 -0.86 -12.37
CA ARG A 187 -5.17 -0.59 -13.69
C ARG A 187 -4.95 0.90 -13.89
N HIS A 188 -3.70 1.28 -14.15
CA HIS A 188 -3.34 2.65 -14.50
C HIS A 188 -3.24 2.80 -16.02
N PHE A 189 -4.31 3.23 -16.66
CA PHE A 189 -4.39 3.35 -18.12
C PHE A 189 -3.73 4.60 -18.71
N ALA A 190 -3.07 5.44 -17.89
CA ALA A 190 -2.34 6.62 -18.38
C ALA A 190 -1.27 6.26 -19.44
N ASP A 191 -0.71 5.04 -19.39
CA ASP A 191 0.25 4.51 -20.37
C ASP A 191 -0.36 3.44 -21.29
N GLY A 192 -1.68 3.36 -21.32
CA GLY A 192 -2.40 2.27 -21.95
C GLY A 192 -2.24 0.93 -21.24
N ALA A 193 -2.97 -0.07 -21.74
CA ALA A 193 -3.00 -1.41 -21.15
C ALA A 193 -1.62 -2.10 -21.15
N ASN A 194 -0.85 -1.94 -22.24
CA ASN A 194 0.48 -2.51 -22.37
C ASN A 194 1.46 -1.86 -21.37
N GLY A 195 1.47 -0.54 -21.26
CA GLY A 195 2.34 0.17 -20.30
C GLY A 195 2.06 -0.23 -18.85
N ASN A 196 0.78 -0.37 -18.49
CA ASN A 196 0.38 -0.90 -17.19
C ASN A 196 0.87 -2.34 -16.99
N ALA A 197 0.64 -3.23 -17.96
CA ALA A 197 1.06 -4.62 -17.88
C ALA A 197 2.59 -4.76 -17.69
N VAL A 198 3.39 -4.01 -18.45
CA VAL A 198 4.86 -4.04 -18.31
C VAL A 198 5.30 -3.47 -16.95
N SER A 199 4.64 -2.41 -16.46
CA SER A 199 4.89 -1.87 -15.12
C SER A 199 4.61 -2.90 -14.02
N LYS A 200 3.46 -3.58 -14.08
CA LYS A 200 3.09 -4.63 -13.11
C LYS A 200 4.01 -5.85 -13.22
N ALA A 201 4.37 -6.27 -14.43
CA ALA A 201 5.32 -7.35 -14.65
C ALA A 201 6.71 -7.05 -14.05
N THR A 202 7.17 -5.80 -14.12
CA THR A 202 8.42 -5.36 -13.48
C THR A 202 8.37 -5.57 -11.96
N LEU A 203 7.24 -5.21 -11.33
CA LEU A 203 7.04 -5.41 -9.89
C LEU A 203 6.96 -6.89 -9.52
N LEU A 204 6.22 -7.69 -10.31
CA LEU A 204 6.08 -9.13 -10.10
C LEU A 204 7.44 -9.86 -10.16
N LEU A 205 8.24 -9.58 -11.19
CA LEU A 205 9.59 -10.16 -11.33
C LEU A 205 10.50 -9.80 -10.15
N ALA A 206 10.41 -8.55 -9.68
CA ALA A 206 11.18 -8.14 -8.51
C ALA A 206 10.70 -8.85 -7.24
N ILE A 207 9.38 -8.92 -6.99
CA ILE A 207 8.83 -9.61 -5.82
C ILE A 207 9.18 -11.10 -5.83
N ASP A 208 9.10 -11.78 -6.98
CA ASP A 208 9.49 -13.19 -7.12
C ASP A 208 10.96 -13.41 -6.72
N ASN A 209 11.84 -12.50 -7.13
CA ASN A 209 13.23 -12.51 -6.67
C ASN A 209 13.34 -12.29 -5.15
N ILE A 210 12.62 -11.33 -4.56
CA ILE A 210 12.65 -11.10 -3.11
C ILE A 210 12.17 -12.32 -2.33
N VAL A 211 11.03 -12.91 -2.71
CA VAL A 211 10.43 -14.05 -2.00
C VAL A 211 11.31 -15.30 -2.10
N SER A 212 12.07 -15.47 -3.18
CA SER A 212 13.01 -16.58 -3.33
C SER A 212 14.29 -16.41 -2.49
N HIS A 213 14.67 -15.18 -2.13
CA HIS A 213 15.91 -14.91 -1.39
C HIS A 213 15.70 -14.64 0.11
N PHE A 214 14.50 -14.20 0.51
CA PHE A 214 14.19 -13.82 1.89
C PHE A 214 13.11 -14.71 2.49
N PRO A 215 13.40 -15.55 3.50
CA PRO A 215 12.44 -16.49 4.07
C PRO A 215 11.30 -15.81 4.85
N ASN A 216 11.47 -14.53 5.21
CA ASN A 216 10.47 -13.69 5.85
C ASN A 216 9.70 -12.82 4.86
N ALA A 217 9.88 -13.00 3.55
CA ALA A 217 9.13 -12.31 2.52
C ALA A 217 8.16 -13.26 1.80
N HIS A 218 6.94 -12.79 1.59
CA HIS A 218 5.86 -13.57 1.02
C HIS A 218 5.11 -12.75 -0.04
N TYR A 219 4.46 -13.43 -0.99
CA TYR A 219 3.62 -12.79 -2.00
C TYR A 219 2.15 -13.18 -1.83
N PHE A 220 1.26 -12.18 -1.83
CA PHE A 220 -0.19 -12.37 -1.93
C PHE A 220 -0.69 -11.93 -3.31
N PRO A 221 -1.37 -12.79 -4.09
CA PRO A 221 -1.66 -12.54 -5.50
C PRO A 221 -2.96 -11.77 -5.74
N ALA A 222 -3.10 -10.56 -5.18
CA ALA A 222 -4.31 -9.74 -5.36
C ALA A 222 -4.54 -9.31 -6.82
N PHE A 223 -3.46 -9.03 -7.56
CA PHE A 223 -3.50 -8.65 -8.97
C PHE A 223 -4.08 -9.78 -9.82
N GLU A 224 -3.58 -11.00 -9.63
CA GLU A 224 -4.02 -12.20 -10.34
C GLU A 224 -5.46 -12.57 -9.97
N ILE A 225 -5.88 -12.42 -8.71
CA ILE A 225 -7.30 -12.65 -8.34
C ILE A 225 -8.23 -11.79 -9.21
N ILE A 226 -7.94 -10.50 -9.38
CA ILE A 226 -8.76 -9.64 -10.24
C ILE A 226 -8.62 -9.99 -11.71
N MET A 227 -7.39 -10.18 -12.20
CA MET A 227 -7.16 -10.40 -13.63
C MET A 227 -7.62 -11.77 -14.13
N ASP A 228 -7.56 -12.81 -13.27
CA ASP A 228 -7.72 -14.20 -13.66
C ASP A 228 -8.92 -14.91 -13.03
N GLU A 229 -9.43 -14.46 -11.89
CA GLU A 229 -10.59 -15.08 -11.26
C GLU A 229 -11.84 -14.18 -11.36
N LEU A 230 -11.68 -12.88 -11.07
CA LEU A 230 -12.74 -11.88 -11.07
C LEU A 230 -12.76 -11.05 -12.36
N ARG A 231 -12.73 -11.72 -13.52
CA ARG A 231 -12.53 -11.09 -14.84
C ARG A 231 -13.71 -10.25 -15.35
N ASP A 232 -14.89 -10.41 -14.78
CA ASP A 232 -16.13 -9.77 -15.21
C ASP A 232 -16.20 -8.31 -14.72
N TYR A 233 -16.70 -7.39 -15.56
CA TYR A 233 -16.84 -5.97 -15.21
C TYR A 233 -17.68 -5.71 -13.95
N ARG A 234 -18.55 -6.64 -13.54
CA ARG A 234 -19.28 -6.56 -12.26
C ARG A 234 -18.36 -6.44 -11.03
N PHE A 235 -17.10 -6.86 -11.16
CA PHE A 235 -16.10 -6.79 -10.10
C PHE A 235 -15.27 -5.51 -10.12
N TYR A 236 -15.61 -4.56 -11.00
CA TYR A 236 -15.03 -3.24 -11.07
C TYR A 236 -16.04 -2.19 -10.58
N SER A 237 -15.55 -1.11 -9.99
CA SER A 237 -16.36 0.05 -9.64
C SER A 237 -16.78 0.82 -10.91
N GLU A 238 -17.55 1.90 -10.74
CA GLU A 238 -18.06 2.73 -11.85
C GLU A 238 -16.96 3.28 -12.75
N ASP A 239 -15.74 3.47 -12.24
CA ASP A 239 -14.61 3.95 -13.02
C ASP A 239 -13.93 2.87 -13.89
N MET A 240 -14.38 1.63 -13.80
CA MET A 240 -13.89 0.47 -14.56
C MET A 240 -12.40 0.14 -14.32
N THR A 241 -11.81 0.67 -13.25
CA THR A 241 -10.38 0.49 -12.89
C THR A 241 -10.17 0.00 -11.47
N HIS A 242 -10.96 0.47 -10.51
CA HIS A 242 -10.90 0.02 -9.13
C HIS A 242 -11.77 -1.24 -8.95
N PRO A 243 -11.39 -2.17 -8.06
CA PRO A 243 -12.27 -3.27 -7.67
C PRO A 243 -13.56 -2.75 -7.04
N SER A 244 -14.69 -3.42 -7.28
CA SER A 244 -15.94 -3.16 -6.57
C SER A 244 -15.87 -3.63 -5.12
N SER A 245 -16.77 -3.17 -4.26
CA SER A 245 -16.83 -3.62 -2.85
C SER A 245 -16.96 -5.14 -2.73
N GLN A 246 -17.70 -5.79 -3.64
CA GLN A 246 -17.79 -7.26 -3.67
C GLN A 246 -16.43 -7.91 -3.96
N ALA A 247 -15.65 -7.33 -4.88
CA ALA A 247 -14.33 -7.84 -5.22
C ALA A 247 -13.32 -7.62 -4.08
N LEU A 248 -13.37 -6.47 -3.41
CA LEU A 248 -12.57 -6.16 -2.22
C LEU A 248 -12.84 -7.15 -1.09
N GLU A 249 -14.12 -7.40 -0.78
CA GLU A 249 -14.55 -8.39 0.21
C GLU A 249 -14.04 -9.80 -0.11
N TYR A 250 -14.10 -10.18 -1.39
CA TYR A 250 -13.60 -11.47 -1.84
C TYR A 250 -12.08 -11.59 -1.66
N ILE A 251 -11.33 -10.60 -2.11
CA ILE A 251 -9.87 -10.59 -1.98
C ILE A 251 -9.46 -10.56 -0.50
N PHE A 252 -10.15 -9.77 0.31
CA PHE A 252 -9.92 -9.71 1.75
C PHE A 252 -10.14 -11.08 2.40
N SER A 253 -11.23 -11.78 2.08
CA SER A 253 -11.45 -13.15 2.55
C SER A 253 -10.28 -14.09 2.19
N LYS A 254 -9.81 -14.03 0.93
CA LYS A 254 -8.63 -14.78 0.49
C LYS A 254 -7.35 -14.39 1.22
N PHE A 255 -7.17 -13.10 1.51
CA PHE A 255 -6.04 -12.61 2.28
C PHE A 255 -6.05 -13.16 3.71
N VAL A 256 -7.21 -13.15 4.38
CA VAL A 256 -7.32 -13.67 5.74
C VAL A 256 -7.06 -15.18 5.79
N GLU A 257 -7.61 -15.96 4.86
CA GLU A 257 -7.35 -17.40 4.72
C GLU A 257 -5.86 -17.71 4.46
N TYR A 258 -5.21 -16.85 3.67
CA TYR A 258 -3.80 -16.94 3.33
C TYR A 258 -2.89 -16.67 4.55
N ALA A 259 -3.14 -15.59 5.29
CA ALA A 259 -2.21 -15.06 6.28
C ALA A 259 -2.51 -15.50 7.73
N PHE A 260 -3.76 -15.77 8.11
CA PHE A 260 -4.16 -15.87 9.52
C PHE A 260 -4.68 -17.25 9.92
N SER A 261 -4.44 -17.62 11.19
CA SER A 261 -4.86 -18.89 11.77
C SER A 261 -6.39 -19.05 11.73
N LYS A 262 -6.88 -20.29 11.81
CA LYS A 262 -8.33 -20.54 11.92
C LYS A 262 -8.95 -19.84 13.14
N ALA A 263 -8.22 -19.77 14.25
CA ALA A 263 -8.68 -19.07 15.45
C ALA A 263 -8.76 -17.55 15.25
N ALA A 264 -7.81 -16.98 14.50
CA ALA A 264 -7.83 -15.57 14.13
C ALA A 264 -8.98 -15.26 13.15
N ILE A 265 -9.24 -16.12 12.15
CA ILE A 265 -10.37 -15.97 11.22
C ILE A 265 -11.71 -15.90 11.97
N ILE A 266 -11.93 -16.78 12.96
CA ILE A 266 -13.16 -16.74 13.78
C ILE A 266 -13.33 -15.39 14.49
N LYS A 267 -12.24 -14.80 14.98
CA LYS A 267 -12.26 -13.47 15.61
C LYS A 267 -12.53 -12.36 14.60
N VAL A 268 -11.94 -12.45 13.41
CA VAL A 268 -12.23 -11.53 12.30
C VAL A 268 -13.72 -11.53 11.99
N ASP A 269 -14.32 -12.71 11.79
CA ASP A 269 -15.75 -12.82 11.49
C ASP A 269 -16.63 -12.23 12.61
N ALA A 270 -16.28 -12.48 13.87
CA ALA A 270 -16.97 -11.90 15.01
C ALA A 270 -16.87 -10.36 15.07
N ALA A 271 -15.67 -9.81 14.85
CA ALA A 271 -15.42 -8.37 14.85
C ALA A 271 -16.19 -7.67 13.72
N ARG A 272 -16.17 -8.24 12.51
CA ARG A 272 -16.88 -7.69 11.35
C ARG A 272 -18.40 -7.72 11.53
N ASN A 273 -18.94 -8.79 12.14
CA ASN A 273 -20.36 -8.86 12.47
C ASN A 273 -20.76 -7.78 13.49
N ALA A 274 -19.94 -7.56 14.52
CA ALA A 274 -20.17 -6.49 15.50
C ALA A 274 -20.09 -5.10 14.87
N TYR A 275 -19.11 -4.86 13.99
CA TYR A 275 -18.95 -3.60 13.27
C TYR A 275 -20.19 -3.26 12.41
N ARG A 276 -20.67 -4.23 11.61
CA ARG A 276 -21.88 -4.07 10.78
C ARG A 276 -23.12 -3.77 11.63
N GLN A 277 -23.29 -4.44 12.77
CA GLN A 277 -24.39 -4.16 13.69
C GLN A 277 -24.29 -2.76 14.31
N GLY A 278 -23.08 -2.29 14.63
CA GLY A 278 -22.82 -0.95 15.16
C GLY A 278 -23.17 0.17 14.18
N GLN A 279 -22.86 -0.02 12.89
CA GLN A 279 -23.22 0.92 11.82
C GLN A 279 -24.75 1.04 11.65
N HIS A 280 -25.49 -0.08 11.71
CA HIS A 280 -26.95 -0.05 11.64
C HIS A 280 -27.59 0.72 12.81
N HIS A 281 -27.01 0.70 14.01
CA HIS A 281 -27.54 1.43 15.17
C HIS A 281 -27.29 2.94 15.11
N GLN A 282 -26.34 3.42 14.29
CA GLN A 282 -26.09 4.86 14.11
C GLN A 282 -27.07 5.52 13.13
N ILE A 283 -27.75 4.76 12.27
CA ILE A 283 -28.70 5.29 11.28
C ILE A 283 -30.09 5.57 11.88
N PHE A 284 -30.38 5.04 13.08
CA PHE A 284 -31.67 5.18 13.77
C PHE A 284 -31.62 6.12 15.00
N LYS A 285 -30.61 6.99 15.11
CA LYS A 285 -30.53 8.07 16.10
C LYS A 285 -30.39 9.41 15.39
#